data_AF-A0A3E5HGA8-F1
#
_entry.id   AF-A0A3E5HGA8-F1
#
_cell.length_a   1.000
_cell.length_b   1.000
_cell.length_c   1.000
_cell.angle_alpha   90.00
_cell.angle_beta   90.00
_cell.angle_gamma   90.00
#
_symmetry.space_group_name_H-M   'P 1'
#
loop_
_entity.id
_entity.type
_entity.pdbx_description
1 polymer ?
#
loop_
_entity_poly.entity_id
_entity_poly.type
_entity_poly.pdbx_seq_one_letter_code
_entity_poly.pdbx_strand_id
1 'polypeptide(L)' 'MSTIIDQDGEEIDYATAVNLMDDEIREELHAEMALCTDQQFFDAYIERHYAKYGEDFTI' A
#
# COMPACT_ATOMS: atom_id res chain seq x y z
N MET A 1 -0.63 14.22 8.91
CA MET A 1 -0.56 13.72 7.53
C MET A 1 0.73 12.94 7.45
N SER A 2 0.63 11.64 7.17
CA SER A 2 1.77 10.74 7.02
C SER A 2 2.01 10.57 5.54
N THR A 3 3.27 10.61 5.12
CA THR A 3 3.67 10.43 3.72
C THR A 3 4.45 9.14 3.58
N ILE A 4 4.30 8.52 2.41
CA ILE A 4 5.08 7.35 1.99
C ILE A 4 5.72 7.65 0.64
N ILE A 5 6.70 6.85 0.27
CA ILE A 5 7.39 6.90 -1.02
C ILE A 5 6.84 5.81 -1.91
N ASP A 6 6.44 6.17 -3.14
CA ASP A 6 5.96 5.21 -4.13
C ASP A 6 7.11 4.52 -4.90
N GLN A 7 6.75 3.69 -5.89
CA GLN A 7 7.71 2.96 -6.72
C GLN A 7 8.59 3.89 -7.58
N ASP A 8 8.14 5.11 -7.88
CA ASP A 8 8.84 6.11 -8.67
C ASP A 8 9.70 7.07 -7.80
N GLY A 9 9.62 6.93 -6.48
CA GLY A 9 10.36 7.76 -5.52
C GLY A 9 9.64 9.05 -5.14
N GLU A 10 8.35 9.18 -5.45
CA GLU A 10 7.54 10.35 -5.15
C GLU A 10 6.93 10.26 -3.74
N GLU A 11 6.89 11.39 -3.03
CA GLU A 11 6.20 11.49 -1.74
C GLU A 11 4.69 11.65 -1.97
N ILE A 12 3.92 10.70 -1.46
CA ILE A 12 2.46 10.68 -1.56
C ILE A 12 1.81 10.61 -0.18
N ASP A 13 0.60 11.18 -0.07
CA ASP A 13 -0.17 11.13 1.17
C ASP A 13 -0.71 9.71 1.39
N TYR A 14 -0.34 9.12 2.53
CA TYR A 14 -0.69 7.73 2.84
C TYR A 14 -2.20 7.50 2.89
N ALA A 15 -2.98 8.47 3.41
CA ALA A 15 -4.43 8.33 3.46
C ALA A 15 -5.04 8.30 2.05
N THR A 16 -4.47 9.06 1.12
CA THR A 16 -4.86 9.03 -0.31
C THR A 16 -4.57 7.67 -0.91
N ALA A 17 -3.36 7.12 -0.68
CA ALA A 17 -2.99 5.78 -1.13
C ALA A 17 -3.99 4.73 -0.61
N VAL A 18 -4.26 4.72 0.69
CA VAL A 18 -5.19 3.78 1.34
C VAL A 18 -6.61 3.85 0.78
N ASN A 19 -7.08 5.03 0.36
CA ASN A 19 -8.41 5.19 -0.25
C ASN A 19 -8.49 4.64 -1.68
N LEU A 20 -7.36 4.45 -2.35
CA LEU A 20 -7.26 3.88 -3.70
C LEU A 20 -6.93 2.38 -3.67
N MET A 21 -6.52 1.86 -2.51
CA MET A 21 -6.20 0.44 -2.34
C MET A 21 -7.43 -0.45 -2.50
N ASP A 22 -7.20 -1.66 -3.02
CA ASP A 22 -8.15 -2.75 -3.00
C ASP A 22 -8.47 -3.14 -1.55
N ASP A 23 -9.76 -3.12 -1.21
CA ASP A 23 -10.24 -3.34 0.15
C ASP A 23 -9.87 -4.74 0.69
N GLU A 24 -9.89 -5.77 -0.17
CA GLU A 24 -9.60 -7.15 0.23
C GLU A 24 -8.11 -7.29 0.62
N ILE A 25 -7.20 -6.83 -0.24
CA ILE A 25 -5.76 -6.86 0.05
C ILE A 25 -5.45 -6.02 1.30
N ARG A 26 -6.04 -4.83 1.39
CA ARG A 26 -5.82 -3.92 2.52
C ARG A 26 -6.29 -4.54 3.85
N GLU A 27 -7.46 -5.16 3.87
CA GLU A 27 -7.98 -5.82 5.08
C GLU A 27 -7.15 -7.05 5.48
N GLU A 28 -6.71 -7.85 4.51
CA GLU A 28 -5.79 -8.98 4.74
C GLU A 28 -4.49 -8.50 5.38
N LEU A 29 -3.84 -7.49 4.78
CA LEU A 29 -2.59 -6.93 5.29
C LEU A 29 -2.76 -6.30 6.67
N HIS A 30 -3.89 -5.63 6.94
CA HIS A 30 -4.17 -5.09 8.27
C HIS A 30 -4.33 -6.19 9.33
N ALA A 31 -4.86 -7.35 8.96
CA ALA A 31 -4.98 -8.49 9.86
C ALA A 31 -3.63 -9.18 10.11
N GLU A 32 -2.75 -9.23 9.11
CA GLU A 32 -1.44 -9.88 9.17
C GLU A 32 -0.35 -9.00 9.82
N MET A 33 -0.37 -7.70 9.53
CA MET A 33 0.72 -6.77 9.85
C MET A 33 0.34 -5.83 11.00
N ALA A 34 0.24 -6.39 12.21
CA ALA A 34 0.13 -5.57 13.41
C ALA A 34 1.48 -4.85 13.69
N LEU A 35 1.42 -3.56 14.08
CA LEU A 35 2.58 -2.74 14.45
C LEU A 35 3.61 -2.49 13.32
N CYS A 36 3.15 -2.35 12.08
CA CYS A 36 4.00 -1.89 10.96
C CYS A 36 3.97 -0.36 10.82
N THR A 37 4.95 0.18 10.09
CA THR A 37 4.92 1.57 9.61
C THR A 37 4.08 1.68 8.34
N ASP A 38 3.60 2.89 8.04
CA ASP A 38 2.81 3.16 6.83
C ASP A 38 3.57 2.78 5.54
N GLN A 39 4.89 3.04 5.48
CA GLN A 39 5.73 2.63 4.35
C GLN A 39 5.76 1.11 4.21
N GLN A 40 6.01 0.38 5.30
CA GLN A 40 6.03 -1.08 5.26
C GLN A 40 4.69 -1.68 4.85
N PHE A 41 3.59 -1.06 5.29
CA PHE A 41 2.25 -1.47 4.88
C PHE A 41 2.04 -1.24 3.38
N PHE A 42 2.44 -0.07 2.88
CA PHE A 42 2.32 0.29 1.47
C PHE A 42 3.18 -0.61 0.56
N ASP A 43 4.42 -0.90 0.96
CA ASP A 43 5.32 -1.78 0.22
C ASP A 43 4.73 -3.20 0.11
N ALA A 44 4.21 -3.73 1.22
CA ALA A 44 3.55 -5.03 1.25
C ALA A 44 2.27 -5.04 0.38
N TYR A 45 1.53 -3.93 0.36
CA TYR A 45 0.37 -3.77 -0.52
C TYR A 45 0.75 -3.84 -2.00
N ILE A 46 1.80 -3.14 -2.44
CA ILE A 46 2.27 -3.18 -3.84
C ILE A 46 2.60 -4.62 -4.24
N GLU A 47 3.36 -5.34 -3.42
CA GLU A 47 3.73 -6.73 -3.72
C GLU A 47 2.50 -7.63 -3.87
N ARG A 48 1.51 -7.45 -2.98
CA ARG A 48 0.29 -8.26 -2.98
C ARG A 48 -0.66 -7.89 -4.12
N HIS A 49 -0.73 -6.61 -4.47
CA HIS A 49 -1.48 -6.09 -5.62
C HIS A 49 -0.92 -6.69 -6.91
N TYR A 50 0.39 -6.60 -7.12
CA TYR A 50 1.06 -7.17 -8.28
C TYR A 50 0.86 -8.69 -8.34
N ALA A 51 0.94 -9.39 -7.21
CA ALA A 51 0.68 -10.84 -7.17
C ALA A 51 -0.76 -11.22 -7.55
N LYS A 52 -1.76 -10.39 -7.22
CA LYS A 52 -3.18 -10.63 -7.53
C LYS A 52 -3.55 -10.27 -8.97
N TYR A 53 -3.07 -9.11 -9.44
CA TYR A 53 -3.51 -8.51 -10.71
C TYR A 53 -2.48 -8.61 -11.84
N GLY A 54 -1.20 -8.80 -11.51
CA GLY A 54 -0.10 -8.82 -12.50
C GLY A 54 0.24 -7.43 -13.05
N GLU A 55 -0.16 -6.37 -12.36
CA GLU A 55 0.10 -4.97 -12.73
C GLU A 55 0.61 -4.18 -11.51
N ASP A 56 1.37 -3.11 -11.79
CA ASP A 56 1.88 -2.21 -10.75
C ASP A 56 0.76 -1.30 -10.22
N PHE A 57 0.79 -1.02 -8.92
CA PHE A 57 -0.16 -0.11 -8.30
C PHE A 57 0.29 1.33 -8.53
N THR A 58 -0.59 2.13 -9.14
CA THR A 58 -0.31 3.53 -9.48
C THR A 58 -1.33 4.45 -8.80
N ILE A 59 -0.89 5.62 -8.37
CA ILE A 59 -1.68 6.65 -7.65
C ILE A 59 -1.80 7.91 -8.50
#